data_AF-C3Z420-F1
#
_entry.id   AF-C3Z420-F1
#
_cell.length_a   1.000
_cell.length_b   1.000
_cell.length_c   1.000
_cell.angle_alpha   90.00
_cell.angle_beta   90.00
_cell.angle_gamma   90.00
#
_symmetry.space_group_name_H-M   'P 1'
#
loop_
_entity.id
_entity.type
_entity.pdbx_description
1 polymer ?
#
loop_
_entity_poly.entity_id
_entity_poly.type
_entity_poly.pdbx_seq_one_letter_code
_entity_poly.pdbx_strand_id
1 'polypeptide(L)'
;METSPPHFGTLTLSYVCQYDPKFADLGDPASENQSNRRGGPTAKGYHLLSKDTGYWRFSSYGMACLYREDFVNVGQFDINIRGWGMEDLSLFDKFVKSKMETFRAVDPGLVHVYHPIHCDPNLPTIQYNMCIGSKVNTYGSAAKLAGFWQDRADVM
;
A
#
# COMPACT_ATOMS: atom_id res chain seq x y z
N MET A 1 36.27 1.69 -28.82
CA MET A 1 35.68 1.06 -27.61
C MET A 1 34.74 2.09 -27.02
N GLU A 2 33.46 2.03 -27.38
CA GLU A 2 32.45 2.83 -26.68
C GLU A 2 32.29 2.24 -25.28
N THR A 3 32.66 3.01 -24.27
CA THR A 3 32.26 2.73 -22.90
C THR A 3 30.77 3.00 -22.83
N SER A 4 29.97 1.96 -22.59
CA SER A 4 28.56 2.08 -22.23
C SER A 4 28.42 3.16 -21.14
N PRO A 5 27.40 4.03 -21.19
CA PRO A 5 27.17 4.96 -20.09
C PRO A 5 27.05 4.15 -18.79
N PRO A 6 27.51 4.69 -17.64
CA PRO A 6 27.31 4.03 -16.36
C PRO A 6 25.82 3.73 -16.21
N HIS A 7 25.48 2.44 -16.21
CA HIS A 7 24.14 1.97 -15.90
C HIS A 7 23.89 2.32 -14.43
N PHE A 8 23.32 3.49 -14.18
CA PHE A 8 22.79 3.82 -12.86
C PHE A 8 21.46 3.08 -12.74
N GLY A 9 21.51 1.86 -12.21
CA GLY A 9 20.32 1.06 -11.95
C GLY A 9 19.32 1.82 -11.08
N THR A 10 18.02 1.68 -11.36
CA THR A 10 16.95 2.36 -10.63
C THR A 10 15.94 1.36 -10.09
N LEU A 11 15.61 1.46 -8.80
CA LEU A 11 14.43 0.84 -8.21
C LEU A 11 13.29 1.86 -8.18
N THR A 12 12.25 1.63 -8.96
CA THR A 12 11.02 2.44 -8.93
C THR A 12 9.98 1.79 -8.04
N LEU A 13 9.47 2.51 -7.06
CA LEU A 13 8.46 2.03 -6.11
C LEU A 13 7.19 2.88 -6.23
N SER A 14 6.03 2.26 -6.12
CA SER A 14 4.74 2.97 -6.12
C SER A 14 4.12 3.01 -4.72
N TYR A 15 3.55 4.15 -4.34
CA TYR A 15 2.55 4.16 -3.27
C TYR A 15 1.22 3.66 -3.82
N VAL A 16 0.53 2.84 -3.03
CA VAL A 16 -0.86 2.47 -3.30
C VAL A 16 -1.78 3.11 -2.29
N CYS A 17 -2.93 3.56 -2.79
CA CYS A 17 -4.06 3.82 -1.93
C CYS A 17 -4.70 2.48 -1.54
N GLN A 18 -4.95 2.29 -0.26
CA GLN A 18 -5.72 1.15 0.25
C GLN A 18 -6.69 1.60 1.34
N TYR A 19 -7.84 0.95 1.39
CA TYR A 19 -8.86 1.11 2.42
C TYR A 19 -9.80 -0.08 2.43
N ASP A 20 -10.57 -0.22 3.51
CA ASP A 20 -11.71 -1.11 3.62
C ASP A 20 -12.97 -0.32 3.23
N PRO A 21 -13.67 -0.71 2.15
CA PRO A 21 -14.85 0.01 1.69
C PRO A 21 -15.95 0.07 2.75
N LYS A 22 -15.98 -0.89 3.69
CA LYS A 22 -16.95 -0.85 4.81
C LYS A 22 -16.72 0.29 5.76
N PHE A 23 -15.54 0.91 5.81
CA PHE A 23 -15.28 2.01 6.73
C PHE A 23 -15.11 3.35 6.00
N ALA A 24 -14.69 3.30 4.73
CA ALA A 24 -14.56 4.48 3.88
C ALA A 24 -15.90 4.99 3.34
N ASP A 25 -16.83 4.11 2.94
CA ASP A 25 -18.09 4.49 2.27
C ASP A 25 -19.27 4.72 3.24
N LEU A 26 -19.11 4.40 4.54
CA LEU A 26 -20.20 4.51 5.53
C LEU A 26 -20.59 5.94 5.94
N GLY A 27 -20.09 6.97 5.25
CA GLY A 27 -20.37 8.35 5.64
C GLY A 27 -20.28 9.38 4.53
N ASP A 28 -20.50 9.01 3.25
CA ASP A 28 -20.70 10.00 2.20
C ASP A 28 -22.20 10.15 1.87
N PRO A 29 -22.89 11.17 2.43
CA PRO A 29 -24.26 11.51 2.05
C PRO A 29 -24.40 11.93 0.57
N ALA A 30 -23.30 12.13 -0.17
CA ALA A 30 -23.33 12.37 -1.62
C ALA A 30 -23.47 11.08 -2.47
N SER A 31 -23.33 9.89 -1.88
CA SER A 31 -23.52 8.62 -2.59
C SER A 31 -24.99 8.25 -2.83
N GLU A 32 -25.93 8.82 -2.07
CA GLU A 32 -27.37 8.57 -2.24
C GLU A 32 -27.99 9.24 -3.49
N ASN A 33 -27.26 10.11 -4.21
CA ASN A 33 -27.78 10.83 -5.38
C ASN A 33 -27.18 10.44 -6.75
N GLN A 34 -26.51 9.29 -6.87
CA GLN A 34 -25.96 8.82 -8.16
C GLN A 34 -26.89 7.90 -8.96
N SER A 35 -28.20 7.92 -8.72
CA SER A 35 -29.18 7.11 -9.48
C SER A 35 -29.59 7.67 -10.84
N ASN A 36 -29.00 8.78 -11.34
CA ASN A 36 -29.41 9.36 -12.61
C ASN A 36 -28.28 9.89 -13.51
N ARG A 37 -27.32 9.03 -13.87
CA ARG A 37 -26.50 9.24 -15.08
C ARG A 37 -26.44 7.95 -15.91
N ARG A 38 -26.95 8.03 -17.13
CA ARG A 38 -26.92 6.95 -18.13
C ARG A 38 -25.47 6.59 -18.44
N GLY A 39 -25.09 5.32 -18.24
CA GLY A 39 -23.83 4.80 -18.76
C GLY A 39 -23.36 3.49 -18.13
N GLY A 40 -23.66 2.37 -18.80
CA GLY A 40 -22.90 1.10 -18.76
C GLY A 40 -22.80 0.37 -17.41
N PRO A 41 -22.32 -0.89 -17.40
CA PRO A 41 -22.09 -1.63 -16.17
C PRO A 41 -21.04 -0.88 -15.36
N THR A 42 -21.47 -0.32 -14.24
CA THR A 42 -20.73 0.66 -13.42
C THR A 42 -19.42 0.06 -12.95
N ALA A 43 -18.31 0.66 -13.37
CA ALA A 43 -17.01 0.43 -12.76
C ALA A 43 -17.16 0.67 -11.25
N LYS A 44 -17.04 -0.39 -10.46
CA LYS A 44 -17.10 -0.33 -8.99
C LYS A 44 -16.15 0.77 -8.52
N GLY A 45 -16.64 1.68 -7.68
CA GLY A 45 -16.05 2.98 -7.33
C GLY A 45 -14.75 2.94 -6.52
N TYR A 46 -13.70 2.29 -7.03
CA TYR A 46 -12.37 2.27 -6.43
C TYR A 46 -11.56 3.57 -6.66
N HIS A 47 -12.19 4.62 -7.20
CA HIS A 47 -11.50 5.80 -7.73
C HIS A 47 -11.64 7.07 -6.89
N LEU A 48 -12.36 7.04 -5.76
CA LEU A 48 -12.47 8.21 -4.89
C LEU A 48 -11.24 8.32 -3.99
N LEU A 49 -10.17 8.91 -4.51
CA LEU A 49 -8.96 9.22 -3.73
C LEU A 49 -9.18 10.49 -2.92
N SER A 50 -9.33 10.34 -1.60
CA SER A 50 -9.41 11.47 -0.67
C SER A 50 -8.60 11.18 0.59
N LYS A 51 -8.45 12.19 1.45
CA LYS A 51 -7.81 12.01 2.77
C LYS A 51 -8.65 11.18 3.75
N ASP A 52 -9.92 10.94 3.40
CA ASP A 52 -10.91 10.31 4.28
C ASP A 52 -11.26 8.90 3.83
N THR A 53 -11.00 8.57 2.56
CA THR A 53 -11.36 7.28 1.96
C THR A 53 -10.24 6.26 2.05
N GLY A 54 -9.02 6.60 2.48
CA GLY A 54 -7.94 5.64 2.60
C GLY A 54 -6.61 6.24 3.04
N TYR A 55 -5.54 5.48 2.82
CA TYR A 55 -4.18 5.93 3.10
C TYR A 55 -3.21 5.47 2.01
N TRP A 56 -2.15 6.26 1.82
CA TRP A 56 -1.01 5.85 1.02
C TRP A 56 -0.13 4.91 1.86
N ARG A 57 0.18 3.72 1.34
CA ARG A 57 1.09 2.78 2.01
C ARG A 57 2.53 3.25 1.95
N PHE A 58 3.02 3.90 3.02
CA PHE A 58 4.40 4.39 3.09
C PHE A 58 5.43 3.33 3.50
N SER A 59 5.05 2.30 4.23
CA SER A 59 5.99 1.27 4.72
C SER A 59 5.93 -0.05 3.94
N SER A 60 5.31 -0.04 2.75
CA SER A 60 5.22 -1.22 1.88
C SER A 60 5.61 -0.84 0.46
N TYR A 61 6.39 -1.71 -0.18
CA TYR A 61 7.03 -1.46 -1.47
C TYR A 61 6.57 -2.44 -2.56
N GLY A 62 5.49 -3.19 -2.30
CA GLY A 62 5.08 -4.37 -3.06
C GLY A 62 4.94 -4.22 -4.58
N MET A 63 4.74 -3.02 -5.11
CA MET A 63 4.88 -2.76 -6.55
C MET A 63 6.19 -2.04 -6.83
N ALA A 64 7.06 -2.74 -7.55
CA ALA A 64 8.36 -2.26 -7.96
C ALA A 64 8.60 -2.51 -9.46
N CYS A 65 9.33 -1.61 -10.09
CA CYS A 65 9.91 -1.81 -11.42
C CYS A 65 11.43 -1.66 -11.31
N LEU A 66 12.16 -2.65 -11.83
CA LEU A 66 13.61 -2.74 -11.74
C LEU A 66 14.16 -3.60 -12.90
N TYR A 67 15.41 -3.37 -13.30
CA TYR A 67 16.09 -4.23 -14.27
C TYR A 67 16.43 -5.58 -13.64
N ARG A 68 16.41 -6.64 -14.47
CA ARG A 68 16.75 -8.00 -14.02
C ARG A 68 18.18 -8.07 -13.48
N GLU A 69 19.13 -7.44 -14.19
CA GLU A 69 20.53 -7.41 -13.80
C GLU A 69 20.71 -6.75 -12.43
N ASP A 70 20.01 -5.63 -12.20
CA ASP A 70 20.05 -4.92 -10.91
C ASP A 70 19.49 -5.78 -9.78
N PHE A 71 18.36 -6.48 -10.01
CA PHE A 71 17.76 -7.41 -9.04
C PHE A 71 18.76 -8.48 -8.59
N VAL A 72 19.47 -9.08 -9.55
CA VAL A 72 20.44 -10.14 -9.30
C VAL A 72 21.65 -9.57 -8.56
N ASN A 73 22.13 -8.39 -8.97
CA ASN A 73 23.31 -7.75 -8.42
C ASN A 73 23.14 -7.32 -6.96
N VAL A 74 21.96 -6.85 -6.56
CA VAL A 74 21.70 -6.51 -5.14
C VAL A 74 21.48 -7.74 -4.25
N GLY A 75 21.46 -8.94 -4.82
CA GLY A 75 21.29 -10.19 -4.08
C GLY A 75 19.83 -10.61 -3.87
N GLN A 76 18.91 -10.15 -4.73
CA GLN A 76 17.54 -10.67 -4.88
C GLN A 76 16.71 -10.63 -3.57
N PHE A 77 15.54 -11.29 -3.57
CA PHE A 77 14.78 -11.51 -2.35
C PHE A 77 15.49 -12.52 -1.43
N ASP A 78 15.39 -12.31 -0.12
CA ASP A 78 15.74 -13.36 0.85
C ASP A 78 14.60 -14.38 0.96
N ILE A 79 14.79 -15.53 0.33
CA ILE A 79 13.80 -16.62 0.29
C ILE A 79 13.60 -17.34 1.63
N ASN A 80 14.40 -17.01 2.65
CA ASN A 80 14.23 -17.51 4.01
C ASN A 80 13.22 -16.69 4.81
N ILE A 81 12.84 -15.50 4.32
CA ILE A 81 11.73 -14.74 4.87
C ILE A 81 10.44 -15.48 4.54
N ARG A 82 9.79 -16.01 5.58
CA ARG A 82 8.52 -16.72 5.52
C ARG A 82 7.51 -15.99 6.39
N GLY A 83 6.24 -16.02 6.00
CA GLY A 83 5.17 -15.38 6.73
C GLY A 83 4.80 -14.02 6.15
N TRP A 84 4.61 -13.03 7.02
CA TRP A 84 4.11 -11.71 6.69
C TRP A 84 5.23 -10.66 6.69
N GLY A 85 5.44 -10.04 5.53
CA GLY A 85 6.28 -8.86 5.36
C GLY A 85 7.78 -9.14 5.52
N MET A 86 8.54 -8.04 5.54
CA MET A 86 10.02 -7.98 5.61
C MET A 86 10.74 -8.28 4.30
N GLU A 87 10.15 -9.00 3.35
CA GLU A 87 10.79 -9.34 2.08
C GLU A 87 11.03 -8.10 1.21
N ASP A 88 10.04 -7.22 1.16
CA ASP A 88 10.09 -5.97 0.42
C ASP A 88 11.01 -4.95 1.10
N LEU A 89 10.99 -4.87 2.43
CA LEU A 89 11.92 -4.07 3.25
C LEU A 89 13.37 -4.55 3.08
N SER A 90 13.59 -5.86 3.11
CA SER A 90 14.92 -6.46 2.93
C SER A 90 15.48 -6.16 1.54
N LEU A 91 14.66 -6.27 0.49
CA LEU A 91 15.06 -5.91 -0.85
C LEU A 91 15.37 -4.41 -0.95
N PHE A 92 14.48 -3.55 -0.44
CA PHE A 92 14.67 -2.11 -0.47
C PHE A 92 15.96 -1.68 0.25
N ASP A 93 16.25 -2.25 1.42
CA ASP A 93 17.47 -1.99 2.18
C ASP A 93 18.75 -2.38 1.40
N LYS A 94 18.72 -3.49 0.64
CA LYS A 94 19.82 -3.87 -0.26
C LYS A 94 20.03 -2.84 -1.37
N PHE A 95 18.96 -2.30 -1.95
CA PHE A 95 19.05 -1.25 -2.97
C PHE A 95 19.61 0.06 -2.39
N VAL A 96 19.11 0.52 -1.24
CA VAL A 96 19.58 1.75 -0.57
C VAL A 96 21.06 1.66 -0.17
N LYS A 97 21.54 0.47 0.20
CA LYS A 97 22.95 0.23 0.53
C LYS A 97 23.85 0.06 -0.69
N SER A 98 23.28 -0.08 -1.88
CA SER A 98 24.02 -0.21 -3.14
C SER A 98 24.38 1.17 -3.72
N LYS A 99 24.92 1.20 -4.94
CA LYS A 99 25.17 2.44 -5.70
C LYS A 99 24.01 2.80 -6.65
N MET A 100 22.86 2.12 -6.51
CA MET A 100 21.68 2.31 -7.34
C MET A 100 20.81 3.45 -6.80
N GLU A 101 20.06 4.08 -7.70
CA GLU A 101 19.09 5.09 -7.33
C GLU A 101 17.76 4.45 -6.95
N THR A 102 17.14 4.92 -5.88
CA THR A 102 15.79 4.51 -5.49
C THR A 102 14.85 5.68 -5.61
N PHE A 103 13.82 5.55 -6.43
CA PHE A 103 12.78 6.56 -6.59
C PHE A 103 11.41 6.01 -6.20
N ARG A 104 10.58 6.85 -5.58
CA ARG A 104 9.23 6.47 -5.17
C ARG A 104 8.22 7.54 -5.53
N ALA A 105 7.17 7.14 -6.24
CA ALA A 105 6.08 8.01 -6.68
C ALA A 105 4.73 7.55 -6.16
N VAL A 106 3.84 8.52 -5.93
CA VAL A 106 2.43 8.25 -5.72
C VAL A 106 1.78 8.10 -7.09
N ASP A 107 1.09 6.99 -7.32
CA ASP A 107 0.34 6.76 -8.55
C ASP A 107 -1.16 6.61 -8.23
N PRO A 108 -1.99 7.63 -8.55
CA PRO A 108 -3.45 7.56 -8.43
C PRO A 108 -4.11 6.44 -9.23
N GLY A 109 -3.46 5.94 -10.29
CA GLY A 109 -3.91 4.81 -11.09
C GLY A 109 -3.67 3.44 -10.44
N LEU A 110 -2.86 3.38 -9.38
CA LEU A 110 -2.54 2.14 -8.67
C LEU A 110 -3.29 2.06 -7.34
N VAL A 111 -4.34 1.24 -7.34
CA VAL A 111 -5.19 0.97 -6.17
C VAL A 111 -4.99 -0.48 -5.73
N HIS A 112 -4.74 -0.69 -4.44
CA HIS A 112 -4.74 -2.03 -3.87
C HIS A 112 -6.17 -2.42 -3.48
N VAL A 113 -6.78 -3.31 -4.26
CA VAL A 113 -8.14 -3.79 -4.00
C VAL A 113 -8.20 -4.48 -2.64
N TYR A 114 -9.16 -4.06 -1.81
CA TYR A 114 -9.32 -4.57 -0.46
C TYR A 114 -9.53 -6.09 -0.40
N HIS A 115 -8.85 -6.72 0.55
CA HIS A 115 -9.15 -8.06 1.04
C HIS A 115 -8.91 -8.10 2.56
N PRO A 116 -9.63 -8.96 3.31
CA PRO A 116 -9.40 -9.13 4.73
C PRO A 116 -7.95 -9.53 5.03
N ILE A 117 -7.40 -9.00 6.12
CA ILE A 117 -6.07 -9.35 6.62
C ILE A 117 -6.23 -10.26 7.85
N HIS A 118 -5.65 -11.46 7.76
CA HIS A 118 -5.59 -12.44 8.83
C HIS A 118 -4.13 -12.58 9.31
N CYS A 119 -3.88 -12.22 10.56
CA CYS A 119 -2.54 -12.28 11.15
C CYS A 119 -2.39 -13.58 11.93
N ASP A 120 -1.46 -14.43 11.49
CA ASP A 120 -1.15 -15.69 12.19
C ASP A 120 -0.44 -15.37 13.51
N PRO A 121 -0.98 -15.80 14.67
CA PRO A 121 -0.38 -15.55 15.97
C PRO A 121 0.97 -16.25 16.17
N ASN A 122 1.33 -17.22 15.32
CA ASN A 122 2.61 -17.93 15.38
C ASN A 122 3.74 -17.18 14.63
N LEU A 123 3.45 -16.05 13.99
CA LEU A 123 4.47 -15.23 13.35
C LEU A 123 5.48 -14.70 14.37
N PRO A 124 6.75 -14.49 13.95
CA PRO A 124 7.69 -13.73 14.75
C PRO A 124 7.11 -12.37 15.15
N THR A 125 7.37 -11.91 16.38
CA THR A 125 6.75 -10.71 16.95
C THR A 125 6.77 -9.50 16.03
N ILE A 126 7.89 -9.27 15.33
CA ILE A 126 8.02 -8.16 14.37
C ILE A 126 7.03 -8.32 13.21
N GLN A 127 6.97 -9.49 12.58
CA GLN A 127 6.06 -9.76 11.47
C GLN A 127 4.59 -9.72 11.90
N TYR A 128 4.27 -10.28 13.09
CA TYR A 128 2.93 -10.20 13.65
C TYR A 128 2.48 -8.74 13.84
N ASN A 129 3.34 -7.91 14.43
CA ASN A 129 3.06 -6.48 14.62
C ASN A 129 2.91 -5.75 13.29
N MET A 130 3.72 -6.06 12.28
CA MET A 130 3.58 -5.52 10.92
C MET A 130 2.25 -5.90 10.27
N CYS A 131 1.79 -7.14 10.50
CA CYS A 131 0.49 -7.60 10.03
C CYS A 131 -0.65 -6.86 10.69
N ILE A 132 -0.63 -6.77 12.03
CA ILE A 132 -1.65 -6.04 12.78
C ILE A 132 -1.67 -4.56 12.39
N GLY A 133 -0.51 -3.93 12.27
CA GLY A 133 -0.40 -2.54 11.81
C GLY A 133 -0.97 -2.35 10.40
N SER A 134 -0.64 -3.26 9.47
CA SER A 134 -1.22 -3.25 8.13
C SER A 134 -2.73 -3.39 8.15
N LYS A 135 -3.26 -4.31 8.98
CA LYS A 135 -4.70 -4.52 9.15
C LYS A 135 -5.41 -3.28 9.66
N VAL A 136 -4.91 -2.67 10.73
CA VAL A 136 -5.53 -1.47 11.33
C VAL A 136 -5.51 -0.30 10.34
N ASN A 137 -4.40 -0.11 9.62
CA ASN A 137 -4.31 0.97 8.63
C ASN A 137 -5.33 0.82 7.48
N THR A 138 -5.77 -0.40 7.15
CA THR A 138 -6.81 -0.58 6.12
C THR A 138 -8.18 -0.06 6.54
N TYR A 139 -8.48 0.13 7.82
CA TYR A 139 -9.82 0.58 8.22
C TYR A 139 -10.13 2.01 7.82
N GLY A 140 -9.14 2.91 7.74
CA GLY A 140 -9.40 4.29 7.34
C GLY A 140 -8.34 5.24 7.86
N SER A 141 -8.44 6.51 7.47
CA SER A 141 -7.53 7.52 7.99
C SER A 141 -7.72 7.72 9.49
N ALA A 142 -6.64 8.07 10.19
CA ALA A 142 -6.69 8.33 11.63
C ALA A 142 -7.74 9.39 12.00
N ALA A 143 -7.91 10.41 11.14
CA ALA A 143 -8.94 11.44 11.31
C ALA A 143 -10.36 10.86 11.22
N LYS A 144 -10.64 10.02 10.21
CA LYS A 144 -11.95 9.38 10.03
C LYS A 144 -12.29 8.46 11.21
N LEU A 145 -11.33 7.64 11.64
CA LEU A 145 -11.50 6.74 12.77
C LEU A 145 -11.66 7.50 14.10
N ALA A 146 -10.96 8.62 14.29
CA ALA A 146 -11.14 9.48 15.45
C ALA A 146 -12.54 10.11 15.48
N GLY A 147 -13.06 10.56 14.33
CA GLY A 147 -14.44 11.03 14.22
C GLY A 147 -15.45 9.97 14.66
N PHE A 148 -15.33 8.74 14.14
CA PHE A 148 -16.21 7.63 14.56
C PHE A 148 -16.13 7.31 16.06
N TRP A 149 -14.96 7.47 16.68
CA TRP A 149 -14.81 7.27 18.12
C TRP A 149 -15.51 8.38 18.91
N GLN A 150 -15.41 9.63 18.48
CA GLN A 150 -16.08 10.77 19.11
C GLN A 150 -17.61 10.66 18.99
N ASP A 151 -18.12 10.31 17.81
CA ASP A 151 -19.55 10.10 17.52
C ASP A 151 -20.15 8.85 18.20
N ARG A 152 -19.34 8.06 18.89
CA ARG A 152 -19.80 6.95 19.73
C ARG A 152 -19.53 7.15 21.22
N ALA A 153 -18.67 8.10 21.56
CA ALA A 153 -18.34 8.44 22.94
C ALA A 153 -19.43 9.31 23.61
N ASP A 154 -20.30 9.93 22.81
CA ASP A 154 -21.53 10.61 23.23
C ASP A 154 -22.69 9.64 23.55
N VAL A 155 -22.52 8.34 23.27
CA VAL A 155 -23.50 7.27 23.52
C VAL A 155 -23.03 6.25 24.59
N MET A 156 -21.90 6.51 25.25
CA MET A 156 -21.40 5.78 26.43
C MET A 156 -21.49 6.65 27.68
#